data_AF-A0A822EYW2-F1
#
_entry.id   AF-A0A822EYW2-F1
#
_cell.length_a   1.000
_cell.length_b   1.000
_cell.length_c   1.000
_cell.angle_alpha   90.00
_cell.angle_beta   90.00
_cell.angle_gamma   90.00
#
_symmetry.space_group_name_H-M   'P 1'
#
loop_
_entity.id
_entity.type
_entity.pdbx_description
1 polymer ?
#
loop_
_entity_poly.entity_id
_entity_poly.type
_entity_poly.pdbx_seq_one_letter_code
_entity_poly.pdbx_strand_id
1 'polypeptide(L)'
;GNFRGKTYGLLGTYDGNVTNDLRSKNGSIIRSNASLEQIHKDFGVTWAIDPLSSLLYYESDQTPQFFHQKNREFIPSFIDPTTINNVTMRNSCNINATSLSSSWNLAQRTCYYDLYMTNDINLAKASLLAGNELLSIRNNQRNPPSFKSSLPLNMNLIHGNKVYLNISAT
;
A
#
# COMPACT_ATOMS: atom_id res chain seq x y z
N GLY A 1 10.71 -12.00 20.26
CA GLY A 1 9.73 -13.01 19.78
C GLY A 1 10.46 -14.19 19.17
N ASN A 2 9.86 -15.39 19.20
CA ASN A 2 10.50 -16.67 18.86
C ASN A 2 10.96 -16.82 17.38
N PHE A 3 10.57 -15.87 16.51
CA PHE A 3 10.90 -15.85 15.09
C PHE A 3 12.00 -14.85 14.71
N ARG A 4 12.57 -14.12 15.68
CA ARG A 4 13.65 -13.16 15.43
C ARG A 4 14.84 -13.86 14.74
N GLY A 5 15.28 -13.34 13.59
CA GLY A 5 16.38 -13.92 12.81
C GLY A 5 16.07 -15.26 12.12
N LYS A 6 14.80 -15.67 12.05
CA LYS A 6 14.38 -16.96 11.48
C LYS A 6 13.49 -16.83 10.24
N THR A 7 13.17 -15.61 9.82
CA THR A 7 12.39 -15.36 8.62
C THR A 7 13.32 -15.05 7.45
N TYR A 8 12.86 -15.31 6.23
CA TYR A 8 13.53 -14.89 5.01
C TYR A 8 12.45 -14.61 3.97
N GLY A 9 12.71 -13.67 3.07
CA GLY A 9 11.77 -13.31 2.02
C GLY A 9 11.76 -11.83 1.75
N LEU A 10 10.68 -11.37 1.13
CA LEU A 10 10.47 -9.96 0.77
C LEU A 10 10.43 -9.00 1.98
N LEU A 11 10.27 -9.53 3.19
CA LEU A 11 10.23 -8.76 4.44
C LEU A 11 11.51 -8.89 5.29
N GLY A 12 12.58 -9.46 4.73
CA GLY A 12 13.88 -9.56 5.39
C GLY A 12 13.96 -10.63 6.49
N THR A 13 14.93 -10.47 7.39
CA THR A 13 15.31 -11.53 8.34
C THR A 13 14.73 -11.39 9.75
N TYR A 14 14.04 -10.26 10.00
CA TYR A 14 13.48 -9.91 11.30
C TYR A 14 14.51 -10.06 12.44
N ASP A 15 15.76 -9.64 12.20
CA ASP A 15 16.83 -9.65 13.19
C ASP A 15 17.07 -8.26 13.80
N GLY A 16 16.45 -7.21 13.24
CA GLY A 16 16.64 -5.81 13.64
C GLY A 16 17.79 -5.10 12.93
N ASN A 17 18.43 -5.75 11.95
CA ASN A 17 19.47 -5.17 11.13
C ASN A 17 18.97 -4.88 9.71
N VAL A 18 18.54 -3.63 9.49
CA VAL A 18 18.00 -3.19 8.18
C VAL A 18 19.00 -3.31 7.02
N THR A 19 20.31 -3.41 7.30
CA THR A 19 21.33 -3.45 6.23
C THR A 19 21.41 -4.80 5.53
N ASN A 20 20.76 -5.84 6.05
CA ASN A 20 20.76 -7.19 5.47
C ASN A 20 19.37 -7.65 4.99
N ASP A 21 18.33 -6.82 5.12
CA ASP A 21 16.96 -7.22 4.79
C ASP A 21 16.75 -7.41 3.29
N LEU A 22 17.51 -6.68 2.45
CA LEU A 22 17.54 -6.88 0.99
C LEU A 22 18.43 -8.07 0.61
N ARG A 23 18.15 -9.22 1.21
CA ARG A 23 18.82 -10.49 0.92
C ARG A 23 18.01 -11.28 -0.11
N SER A 24 18.63 -11.56 -1.25
CA SER A 24 18.05 -12.39 -2.30
C SER A 24 17.90 -13.85 -1.84
N LYS A 25 17.12 -14.64 -2.58
CA LYS A 25 16.91 -16.08 -2.30
C LYS A 25 18.21 -16.90 -2.34
N ASN A 26 19.19 -16.48 -3.16
CA ASN A 26 20.51 -17.13 -3.22
C ASN A 26 21.47 -16.67 -2.10
N GLY A 27 21.03 -15.76 -1.23
CA GLY A 27 21.77 -15.31 -0.06
C GLY A 27 22.61 -14.06 -0.27
N SER A 28 22.68 -13.50 -1.49
CA SER A 28 23.36 -12.23 -1.78
C SER A 28 22.64 -11.05 -1.11
N ILE A 29 23.41 -10.07 -0.61
CA ILE A 29 22.87 -8.87 0.02
C ILE A 29 23.03 -7.69 -0.93
N ILE A 30 21.92 -7.02 -1.22
CA ILE A 30 21.89 -5.80 -2.03
C ILE A 30 22.05 -4.59 -1.12
N ARG A 31 22.85 -3.62 -1.59
CA ARG A 31 23.11 -2.39 -0.84
C ARG A 31 21.82 -1.58 -0.68
N SER A 32 21.68 -0.91 0.45
CA SER A 32 20.52 -0.07 0.76
C SER A 32 20.32 1.13 -0.18
N ASN A 33 21.36 1.53 -0.92
CA ASN A 33 21.32 2.61 -1.91
C ASN A 33 21.17 2.11 -3.36
N ALA A 34 20.87 0.83 -3.57
CA ALA A 34 20.61 0.28 -4.90
C ALA A 34 19.38 0.97 -5.54
N SER A 35 19.36 1.02 -6.87
CA SER A 35 18.21 1.55 -7.59
C SER A 35 16.97 0.68 -7.37
N LEU A 36 15.77 1.25 -7.55
CA LEU A 36 14.52 0.47 -7.48
C LEU A 36 14.52 -0.71 -8.47
N GLU A 37 15.13 -0.53 -9.64
CA GLU A 37 15.29 -1.58 -10.64
C GLU A 37 16.18 -2.72 -10.14
N GLN A 38 17.33 -2.41 -9.52
CA GLN A 38 18.21 -3.41 -8.92
C GLN A 38 17.51 -4.14 -7.76
N ILE A 39 16.82 -3.41 -6.89
CA ILE A 39 16.03 -4.01 -5.80
C ILE A 39 14.96 -4.94 -6.37
N HIS A 40 14.28 -4.55 -7.45
CA HIS A 40 13.29 -5.40 -8.09
C HIS A 40 13.92 -6.67 -8.68
N LYS A 41 14.96 -6.54 -9.53
CA LYS A 41 15.54 -7.66 -10.28
C LYS A 41 16.39 -8.59 -9.41
N ASP A 42 17.28 -8.02 -8.60
CA ASP A 42 18.30 -8.79 -7.89
C ASP A 42 17.82 -9.28 -6.52
N PHE A 43 16.79 -8.64 -5.94
CA PHE A 43 16.15 -9.07 -4.69
C PHE A 43 14.74 -9.61 -4.93
N GLY A 44 13.80 -8.76 -5.37
CA GLY A 44 12.38 -9.08 -5.41
C GLY A 44 12.03 -10.30 -6.27
N VAL A 45 12.48 -10.29 -7.53
CA VAL A 45 12.23 -11.37 -8.50
C VAL A 45 12.82 -12.70 -8.03
N THR A 46 13.93 -12.69 -7.27
CA THR A 46 14.56 -13.92 -6.78
C THR A 46 13.69 -14.69 -5.78
N TRP A 47 12.74 -14.01 -5.14
CA TRP A 47 11.77 -14.60 -4.22
C TRP A 47 10.51 -15.13 -4.90
N ALA A 48 10.41 -15.06 -6.24
CA ALA A 48 9.34 -15.71 -6.97
C ALA A 48 9.34 -17.22 -6.69
N ILE A 49 8.14 -17.77 -6.47
CA ILE A 49 7.96 -19.21 -6.27
C ILE A 49 8.18 -19.96 -7.59
N ASP A 50 8.66 -21.20 -7.47
CA ASP A 50 8.67 -22.11 -8.62
C ASP A 50 7.21 -22.46 -8.94
N PRO A 51 6.74 -22.27 -10.19
CA PRO A 51 5.42 -22.67 -10.65
C PRO A 51 5.01 -24.09 -10.23
N LEU A 52 5.95 -25.03 -10.27
CA LEU A 52 5.71 -26.44 -9.93
C LEU A 52 5.48 -26.65 -8.43
N SER A 53 5.91 -25.71 -7.60
CA SER A 53 5.73 -25.70 -6.14
C SER A 53 4.53 -24.87 -5.68
N SER A 54 3.77 -24.28 -6.61
CA SER A 54 2.65 -23.41 -6.24
C SER A 54 1.52 -24.19 -5.58
N LEU A 55 1.06 -23.71 -4.44
CA LEU A 55 -0.13 -24.20 -3.73
C LEU A 55 -1.35 -23.32 -3.99
N LEU A 56 -1.21 -22.30 -4.85
CA LEU A 56 -2.30 -21.40 -5.18
C LEU A 56 -3.29 -22.07 -6.13
N TYR A 57 -4.56 -21.70 -5.99
CA TYR A 57 -5.59 -22.06 -6.95
C TYR A 57 -5.51 -21.12 -8.16
N TYR A 58 -5.74 -21.66 -9.35
CA TYR A 58 -5.76 -20.94 -10.62
C TYR A 58 -7.05 -21.30 -11.35
N GLU A 59 -7.65 -20.31 -12.01
CA GLU A 59 -8.81 -20.52 -12.88
C GLU A 59 -8.47 -21.44 -14.06
N SER A 60 -9.48 -21.99 -14.72
CA SER A 60 -9.34 -23.06 -15.72
C SER A 60 -8.49 -22.72 -16.96
N ASP A 61 -8.23 -21.44 -17.22
CA ASP A 61 -7.37 -20.92 -18.28
C ASP A 61 -6.03 -20.37 -17.78
N GLN A 62 -5.76 -20.47 -16.48
CA GLN A 62 -4.59 -19.91 -15.82
C GLN A 62 -3.70 -21.01 -15.27
N THR A 63 -2.39 -20.80 -15.36
CA THR A 63 -1.41 -21.71 -14.76
C THR A 63 -0.36 -20.93 -13.97
N PRO A 64 0.22 -21.52 -12.91
CA PRO A 64 1.38 -20.94 -12.24
C PRO A 64 2.51 -20.63 -13.24
N GLN A 65 2.69 -21.47 -14.26
CA GLN A 65 3.69 -21.31 -15.32
C GLN A 65 3.40 -20.07 -16.19
N PHE A 66 2.15 -19.88 -16.60
CA PHE A 66 1.72 -18.70 -17.37
C PHE A 66 2.06 -17.41 -16.62
N PHE A 67 1.64 -17.30 -15.35
CA PHE A 67 1.91 -16.09 -14.56
C PHE A 67 3.39 -15.90 -14.29
N HIS A 68 4.15 -16.95 -14.03
CA HIS A 68 5.59 -16.86 -13.83
C HIS A 68 6.34 -16.39 -15.07
N GLN A 69 5.90 -16.78 -16.28
CA GLN A 69 6.45 -16.27 -17.53
C GLN A 69 6.05 -14.80 -17.75
N LYS A 70 4.76 -14.48 -17.61
CA LYS A 70 4.25 -13.11 -17.81
C LYS A 70 4.83 -12.10 -16.83
N ASN A 71 5.02 -12.49 -15.57
CA ASN A 71 5.64 -11.64 -14.56
C ASN A 71 7.12 -11.33 -14.86
N ARG A 72 7.82 -12.18 -15.63
CA ARG A 72 9.19 -11.90 -16.10
C ARG A 72 9.24 -11.02 -17.33
N GLU A 73 8.21 -11.05 -18.16
CA GLU A 73 8.07 -10.15 -19.32
C GLU A 73 7.65 -8.74 -18.88
N PHE A 74 6.92 -8.63 -17.75
CA PHE A 74 6.54 -7.35 -17.19
C PHE A 74 7.79 -6.60 -16.68
N ILE A 75 8.04 -5.42 -17.26
CA ILE A 75 9.06 -4.49 -16.79
C ILE A 75 8.33 -3.35 -16.08
N PRO A 76 8.38 -3.27 -14.75
CA PRO A 76 7.81 -2.14 -14.03
C PRO A 76 8.45 -0.82 -14.48
N SER A 77 7.68 0.26 -14.41
CA SER A 77 8.28 1.59 -14.43
C SER A 77 9.03 1.81 -13.11
N PHE A 78 10.31 2.12 -13.19
CA PHE A 78 11.15 2.47 -12.04
C PHE A 78 11.33 3.98 -11.90
N ILE A 79 10.47 4.76 -12.56
CA ILE A 79 10.53 6.21 -12.49
C ILE A 79 10.22 6.63 -11.06
N ASP A 80 11.19 7.31 -10.46
CA ASP A 80 10.99 7.97 -9.20
C ASP A 80 10.37 9.36 -9.48
N PRO A 81 9.06 9.56 -9.20
CA PRO A 81 8.38 10.83 -9.46
C PRO A 81 9.04 12.02 -8.75
N THR A 82 9.85 11.75 -7.73
CA THR A 82 10.54 12.77 -6.96
C THR A 82 11.75 13.38 -7.67
N THR A 83 12.30 12.69 -8.68
CA THR A 83 13.45 13.15 -9.47
C THR A 83 13.05 14.15 -10.55
N ILE A 84 11.75 14.31 -10.79
CA ILE A 84 11.19 15.09 -11.89
C ILE A 84 10.70 16.41 -11.34
N ASN A 85 11.29 17.51 -11.79
CA ASN A 85 11.05 18.83 -11.24
C ASN A 85 10.12 19.67 -12.14
N ASN A 86 8.86 19.27 -12.28
CA ASN A 86 7.87 20.01 -13.07
C ASN A 86 6.87 20.74 -12.16
N VAL A 87 6.98 22.08 -12.11
CA VAL A 87 6.14 22.95 -11.27
C VAL A 87 4.65 22.84 -11.64
N THR A 88 4.32 22.81 -12.93
CA THR A 88 2.93 22.73 -13.41
C THR A 88 2.27 21.42 -12.99
N MET A 89 3.00 20.31 -13.08
CA MET A 89 2.51 19.01 -12.63
C MET A 89 2.32 18.97 -11.11
N ARG A 90 3.26 19.53 -10.34
CA ARG A 90 3.12 19.61 -8.88
C ARG A 90 1.90 20.40 -8.47
N ASN A 91 1.68 21.56 -9.09
CA ASN A 91 0.51 22.39 -8.82
C ASN A 91 -0.79 21.64 -9.14
N SER A 92 -0.82 20.85 -10.20
CA SER A 92 -1.99 20.03 -10.57
C SER A 92 -2.33 18.96 -9.51
N CYS A 93 -1.35 18.56 -8.70
CA CYS A 93 -1.49 17.58 -7.63
C CYS A 93 -1.51 18.20 -6.22
N ASN A 94 -1.74 19.50 -6.09
CA ASN A 94 -1.72 20.23 -4.83
C ASN A 94 -0.41 20.06 -4.04
N ILE A 95 0.71 20.01 -4.76
CA ILE A 95 2.06 19.92 -4.19
C ILE A 95 2.71 21.30 -4.28
N ASN A 96 3.17 21.84 -3.15
CA ASN A 96 3.89 23.11 -3.15
C ASN A 96 5.22 22.97 -3.92
N ALA A 97 5.53 23.92 -4.79
CA ALA A 97 6.75 23.94 -5.60
C ALA A 97 8.05 23.84 -4.78
N THR A 98 8.05 24.30 -3.52
CA THR A 98 9.22 24.25 -2.63
C THR A 98 9.24 23.01 -1.72
N SER A 99 8.21 22.16 -1.77
CA SER A 99 8.13 20.98 -0.90
C SER A 99 9.14 19.91 -1.35
N LEU A 100 9.88 19.37 -0.39
CA LEU A 100 10.70 18.20 -0.62
C LEU A 100 9.80 17.02 -0.92
N SER A 101 10.22 16.19 -1.86
CA SER A 101 9.44 15.03 -2.26
C SER A 101 9.15 14.05 -1.11
N SER A 102 10.00 14.00 -0.10
CA SER A 102 9.80 13.22 1.14
C SER A 102 8.58 13.68 1.95
N SER A 103 8.15 14.94 1.81
CA SER A 103 6.99 15.48 2.52
C SER A 103 5.65 15.21 1.81
N TRP A 104 5.68 14.65 0.60
CA TRP A 104 4.45 14.39 -0.14
C TRP A 104 3.70 13.22 0.48
N ASN A 105 2.40 13.41 0.69
CA ASN A 105 1.53 12.33 1.15
C ASN A 105 1.27 11.32 0.03
N LEU A 106 0.66 10.18 0.38
CA LEU A 106 0.41 9.10 -0.59
C LEU A 106 -0.43 9.59 -1.79
N ALA A 107 -1.49 10.36 -1.55
CA ALA A 107 -2.38 10.85 -2.60
C ALA A 107 -1.68 11.79 -3.59
N GLN A 108 -0.83 12.68 -3.07
CA GLN A 108 0.01 13.57 -3.88
C GLN A 108 1.00 12.80 -4.76
N ARG A 109 1.65 11.77 -4.19
CA ARG A 109 2.58 10.91 -4.94
C ARG A 109 1.86 10.15 -6.05
N THR A 110 0.69 9.58 -5.76
CA THR A 110 -0.13 8.87 -6.76
C THR A 110 -0.55 9.80 -7.89
N CYS A 111 -1.10 10.98 -7.57
CA CYS A 111 -1.47 11.99 -8.58
C CYS A 111 -0.29 12.35 -9.48
N TYR A 112 0.87 12.65 -8.88
CA TYR A 112 2.02 13.11 -9.64
C TYR A 112 2.57 12.00 -10.55
N TYR A 113 2.61 10.76 -10.05
CA TYR A 113 3.01 9.60 -10.83
C TYR A 113 2.06 9.35 -12.00
N ASP A 114 0.75 9.35 -11.77
CA ASP A 114 -0.25 9.14 -12.82
C ASP A 114 -0.20 10.24 -13.86
N LEU A 115 -0.06 11.50 -13.44
CA LEU A 115 0.12 12.63 -14.35
C LEU A 115 1.38 12.46 -15.20
N TYR A 116 2.48 12.01 -14.60
CA TYR A 116 3.73 11.81 -15.32
C TYR A 116 3.64 10.70 -16.36
N MET A 117 3.04 9.57 -15.98
CA MET A 117 2.97 8.39 -16.85
C MET A 117 1.95 8.55 -17.97
N THR A 118 0.88 9.31 -17.75
CA THR A 118 -0.25 9.40 -18.69
C THR A 118 -0.36 10.74 -19.40
N ASN A 119 0.27 11.78 -18.85
CA ASN A 119 0.08 13.17 -19.27
C ASN A 119 -1.39 13.63 -19.23
N ASP A 120 -2.24 12.98 -18.41
CA ASP A 120 -3.66 13.30 -18.24
C ASP A 120 -3.93 13.92 -16.86
N ILE A 121 -4.22 15.22 -16.86
CA ILE A 121 -4.51 16.01 -15.64
C ILE A 121 -5.82 15.56 -14.97
N ASN A 122 -6.82 15.14 -15.75
CA ASN A 122 -8.11 14.73 -15.20
C ASN A 122 -7.98 13.40 -14.48
N LEU A 123 -7.29 12.44 -15.10
CA LEU A 123 -6.96 11.16 -14.47
C LEU A 123 -6.16 11.37 -13.18
N ALA A 124 -5.10 12.18 -13.23
CA ALA A 124 -4.27 12.46 -12.07
C ALA A 124 -5.05 13.10 -10.91
N LYS A 125 -5.93 14.06 -11.19
CA LYS A 125 -6.80 14.68 -10.18
C LYS A 125 -7.81 13.68 -9.61
N ALA A 126 -8.34 12.76 -10.42
CA ALA A 126 -9.19 11.69 -9.92
C ALA A 126 -8.42 10.78 -8.95
N SER A 127 -7.17 10.42 -9.28
CA SER A 127 -6.29 9.67 -8.38
C SER A 127 -5.97 10.42 -7.09
N LEU A 128 -5.81 11.75 -7.14
CA LEU A 128 -5.63 12.57 -5.93
C LEU A 128 -6.84 12.46 -5.01
N LEU A 129 -8.05 12.58 -5.56
CA LEU A 129 -9.30 12.49 -4.80
C LEU A 129 -9.46 11.09 -4.17
N ALA A 130 -9.30 10.04 -4.97
CA ALA A 130 -9.37 8.66 -4.50
C ALA A 130 -8.30 8.36 -3.43
N GLY A 131 -7.08 8.86 -3.62
CA GLY A 131 -6.00 8.72 -2.64
C GLY A 131 -6.31 9.40 -1.31
N ASN A 132 -6.90 10.60 -1.33
CA ASN A 132 -7.32 11.30 -0.11
C ASN A 132 -8.45 10.56 0.62
N GLU A 133 -9.40 9.99 -0.13
CA GLU A 133 -10.46 9.16 0.42
C GLU A 133 -9.90 7.90 1.10
N LEU A 134 -8.97 7.19 0.43
CA LEU A 134 -8.30 6.02 1.00
C LEU A 134 -7.51 6.35 2.28
N LEU A 135 -6.89 7.53 2.36
CA LEU A 135 -6.23 7.99 3.59
C LEU A 135 -7.24 8.19 4.73
N SER A 136 -8.41 8.76 4.43
CA SER A 136 -9.51 8.89 5.40
C SER A 136 -10.00 7.52 5.88
N ILE A 137 -10.26 6.60 4.95
CA ILE A 137 -10.70 5.23 5.26
C ILE A 137 -9.66 4.51 6.13
N ARG A 138 -8.38 4.58 5.77
CA ARG A 138 -7.29 3.97 6.56
C ARG A 138 -7.25 4.51 7.98
N ASN A 139 -7.40 5.82 8.15
CA ASN A 139 -7.41 6.44 9.47
C ASN A 139 -8.60 5.98 10.31
N ASN A 140 -9.79 5.83 9.71
CA ASN A 140 -10.98 5.32 10.39
C ASN A 140 -10.85 3.84 10.74
N GLN A 141 -10.25 3.02 9.86
CA GLN A 141 -9.99 1.60 10.16
C GLN A 141 -8.97 1.42 11.28
N ARG A 142 -7.95 2.28 11.33
CA ARG A 142 -6.92 2.24 12.39
C ARG A 142 -7.44 2.74 13.73
N ASN A 143 -8.39 3.66 13.70
CA ASN A 143 -9.04 4.23 14.89
C ASN A 143 -10.53 3.87 14.83
N PRO A 144 -10.89 2.61 15.11
CA PRO A 144 -12.29 2.21 15.10
C PRO A 144 -13.11 3.12 16.03
N PRO A 145 -14.36 3.45 15.66
CA PRO A 145 -15.19 4.33 16.47
C PRO A 145 -15.30 3.78 17.89
N SER A 146 -14.93 4.59 18.87
CA SER A 146 -15.12 4.25 20.27
C SER A 146 -16.57 4.54 20.65
N PHE A 147 -17.33 3.50 21.00
CA PHE A 147 -18.63 3.69 21.63
C PHE A 147 -18.41 4.29 23.03
N LYS A 148 -18.88 5.51 23.27
CA LYS A 148 -18.99 6.02 24.64
C LYS A 148 -20.05 5.18 25.34
N SER A 149 -19.62 4.30 26.25
CA SER A 149 -20.48 3.39 27.02
C SER A 149 -21.48 4.08 27.95
N SER A 150 -21.47 5.42 28.01
CA SER A 150 -22.38 6.23 28.80
C SER A 150 -23.11 7.25 27.92
N LEU A 151 -23.99 6.78 27.04
CA LEU A 151 -25.11 7.60 26.57
C LEU A 151 -26.27 7.34 27.52
N PRO A 152 -26.57 8.23 28.50
CA PRO A 152 -27.71 8.02 29.36
C PRO A 152 -29.00 8.07 28.53
N LEU A 153 -29.66 6.93 28.41
CA LEU A 153 -31.03 6.85 27.90
C LEU A 153 -31.98 7.26 29.03
N ASN A 154 -32.37 8.53 29.05
CA ASN A 154 -33.41 9.00 29.98
C ASN A 154 -34.78 8.70 29.38
N MET A 155 -35.56 7.86 30.06
CA MET A 155 -36.93 7.53 29.65
C MET A 155 -37.88 7.69 30.84
N ASN A 156 -38.90 8.54 30.70
CA ASN A 156 -39.95 8.67 31.70
C ASN A 156 -41.00 7.58 31.46
N LEU A 157 -41.15 6.68 32.44
CA LEU A 157 -42.07 5.54 32.36
C LEU A 157 -43.34 5.81 33.18
N ILE A 158 -44.49 5.47 32.61
CA ILE A 158 -45.78 5.43 33.30
C ILE A 158 -46.16 3.96 33.49
N HIS A 159 -46.63 3.60 34.69
CA HIS A 159 -47.01 2.24 35.05
C HIS A 159 -48.03 1.67 34.05
N GLY A 160 -47.75 0.45 33.54
CA GLY A 160 -48.64 -0.28 32.62
C GLY A 160 -48.22 -0.27 31.14
N ASN A 161 -47.26 0.56 30.74
CA ASN A 161 -46.81 0.64 29.35
C ASN A 161 -45.66 -0.33 29.04
N LYS A 162 -45.72 -1.00 27.88
CA LYS A 162 -44.59 -1.76 27.32
C LYS A 162 -43.69 -0.82 26.53
N VAL A 163 -42.39 -0.96 26.70
CA VAL A 163 -41.37 -0.17 25.99
C VAL A 163 -40.55 -1.09 25.09
N TYR A 164 -40.27 -0.60 23.88
CA TYR A 164 -39.40 -1.26 22.92
C TYR A 164 -38.23 -0.33 22.58
N LEU A 165 -37.01 -0.80 22.83
CA LEU A 165 -35.78 -0.14 22.42
C LEU A 165 -35.32 -0.78 21.12
N ASN A 166 -35.22 0.02 20.06
CA ASN A 166 -34.63 -0.41 18.80
C ASN A 166 -33.33 0.37 18.60
N ILE A 167 -32.22 -0.35 18.58
CA ILE A 167 -30.89 0.22 18.35
C ILE A 167 -30.44 -0.26 16.98
N SER A 168 -30.16 0.68 16.09
CA SER A 168 -29.51 0.41 14.81
C SER A 168 -28.11 1.02 14.80
N ALA A 169 -27.17 0.28 14.23
CA ALA A 169 -25.84 0.78 13.90
C ALA A 169 -25.82 1.14 12.41
N THR A 170 -25.21 2.28 12.08
CA THR A 170 -24.84 2.68 10.70
C THR A 170 -23.34 2.72 10.59
#